data_AF-A0A7C7YAW0-F1
#
_entry.id   AF-A0A7C7YAW0-F1
#
_cell.length_a   1.000
_cell.length_b   1.000
_cell.length_c   1.000
_cell.angle_alpha   90.00
_cell.angle_beta   90.00
_cell.angle_gamma   90.00
#
_symmetry.space_group_name_H-M   'P 1'
#
loop_
_entity.id
_entity.type
_entity.pdbx_description
1 polymer ?
#
loop_
_entity_poly.entity_id
_entity_poly.type
_entity_poly.pdbx_seq_one_letter_code
_entity_poly.pdbx_strand_id
1 'polypeptide(L)'
;MRIFVSSTLLWYITGFTTSARYLYVLSADADNPGLPPNLDLPDGTLWRADVLYDVDPFASGVAYGVLPAGALQRHPKSVAPLDLVSGQQYYLYVLRDVVLPLARCLFQVP
;
A
#
# COMPACT_ATOMS: atom_id res chain seq x y z
N MET A 1 10.77 -9.71 7.67
CA MET A 1 9.57 -10.46 8.12
C MET A 1 9.22 -10.00 9.53
N ARG A 2 7.95 -9.63 9.77
CA ARG A 2 7.36 -8.84 10.90
C ARG A 2 7.63 -7.32 10.81
N ILE A 3 6.73 -6.39 11.16
CA ILE A 3 5.68 -6.35 12.21
C ILE A 3 4.49 -5.47 11.74
N PHE A 4 3.25 -5.89 12.03
CA PHE A 4 2.04 -5.06 12.12
C PHE A 4 1.83 -4.72 13.60
N VAL A 5 1.77 -3.44 13.97
CA VAL A 5 1.19 -3.00 15.26
C VAL A 5 0.00 -2.13 14.89
N SER A 6 -1.22 -2.54 15.24
CA SER A 6 -2.41 -1.67 15.19
C SER A 6 -2.64 -0.97 13.83
N SER A 7 -2.97 -1.74 12.78
CA SER A 7 -3.35 -1.20 11.46
C SER A 7 -2.30 -0.34 10.74
N THR A 8 -1.06 -0.30 11.23
CA THR A 8 0.01 0.54 10.67
C THR A 8 0.83 -0.22 9.64
N LEU A 9 0.91 0.32 8.44
CA LEU A 9 1.66 -0.21 7.30
C LEU A 9 3.10 0.27 7.37
N LEU A 10 4.03 -0.68 7.51
CA LEU A 10 5.46 -0.42 7.62
C LEU A 10 6.21 -1.05 6.45
N TRP A 11 7.11 -0.27 5.86
CA TRP A 11 8.10 -0.74 4.90
C TRP A 11 9.46 -0.11 5.20
N TYR A 12 10.53 -0.82 4.84
CA TYR A 12 11.90 -0.37 5.02
C TYR A 12 12.74 -0.85 3.85
N ILE A 13 13.70 -0.03 3.43
CA ILE A 13 14.70 -0.36 2.41
C ILE A 13 16.08 0.02 2.93
N THR A 14 17.08 -0.82 2.68
CA THR A 14 18.46 -0.56 3.09
C THR A 14 19.14 0.40 2.12
N GLY A 15 19.74 1.48 2.61
CA GLY A 15 20.58 2.38 1.79
C GLY A 15 19.84 3.38 0.90
N PHE A 16 18.51 3.49 1.02
CA PHE A 16 17.68 4.41 0.22
C PHE A 16 16.56 5.04 1.08
N THR A 17 15.95 6.12 0.60
CA THR A 17 14.79 6.76 1.26
C THR A 17 13.51 5.92 1.08
N THR A 18 12.73 5.74 2.16
CA THR A 18 11.45 5.01 2.15
C THR A 18 10.30 5.80 1.55
N SER A 19 10.56 6.90 0.84
CA SER A 19 9.54 7.77 0.26
C SER A 19 8.74 7.04 -0.82
N ALA A 20 7.43 6.83 -0.58
CA ALA A 20 6.52 6.14 -1.48
C ALA A 20 5.47 7.09 -2.06
N ARG A 21 5.04 6.85 -3.31
CA ARG A 21 3.94 7.59 -3.94
C ARG A 21 2.68 6.78 -4.13
N TYR A 22 2.78 5.45 -4.11
CA TYR A 22 1.63 4.57 -4.24
C TYR A 22 1.72 3.45 -3.20
N LEU A 23 0.60 3.25 -2.49
CA LEU A 23 0.39 2.19 -1.53
C LEU A 23 -0.78 1.34 -1.98
N TYR A 24 -0.59 0.03 -1.97
CA TYR A 24 -1.66 -0.93 -2.19
C TYR A 24 -1.71 -1.91 -1.03
N VAL A 25 -2.92 -2.21 -0.59
CA VAL A 25 -3.23 -3.40 0.21
C VAL A 25 -4.08 -4.32 -0.65
N LEU A 26 -3.58 -5.53 -0.87
CA LEU A 26 -4.17 -6.52 -1.76
C LEU A 26 -4.45 -7.82 -1.00
N SER A 27 -5.36 -8.63 -1.51
CA SER A 27 -5.50 -10.02 -1.07
C SER A 27 -4.20 -10.79 -1.31
N ALA A 28 -3.97 -11.85 -0.54
CA ALA A 28 -2.72 -12.63 -0.61
C ALA A 28 -2.52 -13.39 -1.94
N ASP A 29 -3.55 -13.45 -2.77
CA ASP A 29 -3.58 -14.09 -4.09
C ASP A 29 -3.64 -13.10 -5.27
N ALA A 30 -3.68 -11.80 -4.98
CA ALA A 30 -3.76 -10.76 -6.01
C ALA A 30 -2.49 -10.67 -6.87
N ASP A 31 -2.71 -10.31 -8.14
CA ASP A 31 -1.64 -9.96 -9.07
C ASP A 31 -0.93 -8.66 -8.67
N ASN A 32 0.27 -8.46 -9.22
CA ASN A 32 1.08 -7.28 -8.90
C ASN A 32 0.59 -6.03 -9.66
N PRO A 33 0.48 -4.87 -8.98
CA PRO A 33 0.29 -3.60 -9.66
C PRO A 33 1.63 -3.10 -10.25
N GLY A 34 1.56 -2.33 -11.34
CA GLY A 34 2.68 -1.53 -11.87
C GLY A 34 3.89 -2.29 -12.45
N LEU A 35 3.96 -3.62 -12.35
CA LEU A 35 4.89 -4.47 -13.10
C LEU A 35 4.09 -5.36 -14.05
N PRO A 36 4.67 -5.88 -15.16
CA PRO A 36 3.95 -6.71 -16.13
C PRO A 36 3.03 -7.73 -15.42
N PRO A 37 1.71 -7.72 -15.68
CA PRO A 37 1.02 -7.13 -16.85
C PRO A 37 0.68 -5.62 -16.79
N ASN A 38 1.27 -4.86 -15.85
CA ASN A 38 1.11 -3.41 -15.67
C ASN A 38 -0.33 -3.01 -15.31
N LEU A 39 -0.97 -3.81 -14.44
CA LEU A 39 -2.30 -3.49 -13.92
C LEU A 39 -2.24 -2.23 -13.05
N ASP A 40 -3.17 -1.32 -13.29
CA ASP A 40 -3.35 -0.12 -12.47
C ASP A 40 -4.10 -0.46 -11.16
N LEU A 41 -5.08 -1.36 -11.24
CA LEU A 41 -5.86 -1.83 -10.11
C LEU A 41 -6.14 -3.34 -10.29
N PRO A 42 -5.24 -4.22 -9.82
CA PRO A 42 -5.44 -5.66 -9.94
C PRO A 42 -6.67 -6.13 -9.15
N ASP A 43 -7.30 -7.21 -9.62
CA ASP A 43 -8.34 -7.89 -8.86
C ASP A 43 -7.80 -8.31 -7.49
N GLY A 44 -8.64 -8.18 -6.45
CA GLY A 44 -8.19 -8.35 -5.08
C GLY A 44 -7.50 -7.12 -4.48
N THR A 45 -7.57 -5.93 -5.10
CA THR A 45 -7.19 -4.69 -4.42
C THR A 45 -8.22 -4.32 -3.35
N LEU A 46 -7.81 -4.26 -2.08
CA LEU A 46 -8.66 -3.79 -0.97
C LEU A 46 -8.55 -2.29 -0.76
N TRP A 47 -7.34 -1.75 -0.92
CA TRP A 47 -7.08 -0.33 -0.73
C TRP A 47 -5.95 0.14 -1.64
N ARG A 48 -6.13 1.32 -2.23
CA ARG A 48 -5.08 2.04 -2.95
C ARG A 48 -5.07 3.50 -2.54
N ALA A 49 -3.90 3.97 -2.12
CA ALA A 49 -3.64 5.36 -1.79
C ALA A 49 -2.46 5.89 -2.62
N ASP A 50 -2.66 7.09 -3.17
CA ASP A 50 -1.71 7.78 -4.04
C ASP A 50 -1.38 9.16 -3.42
N VAL A 51 -0.19 9.68 -3.69
CA VAL A 51 0.08 11.13 -3.59
C VAL A 51 0.38 11.71 -4.96
N LEU A 52 -0.07 12.94 -5.21
CA LEU A 52 0.25 13.66 -6.44
C LEU A 52 1.75 14.00 -6.51
N TYR A 53 2.26 14.24 -7.71
CA TYR A 53 3.70 14.45 -7.96
C TYR A 53 4.27 15.65 -7.19
N ASP A 54 3.45 16.66 -6.91
CA ASP A 54 3.75 17.90 -6.21
C ASP A 54 3.43 17.85 -4.70
N VAL A 55 2.94 16.72 -4.21
CA VAL A 55 2.69 16.46 -2.78
C VAL A 55 3.83 15.63 -2.21
N ASP A 56 4.16 15.89 -0.94
CA ASP A 56 5.13 15.12 -0.20
C ASP A 56 4.79 13.62 -0.22
N PRO A 57 5.78 12.74 -0.50
CA PRO A 57 5.55 11.30 -0.54
C PRO A 57 5.24 10.73 0.85
N PHE A 58 4.59 9.58 0.87
CA PHE A 58 4.38 8.83 2.10
C PHE A 58 5.71 8.46 2.75
N ALA A 59 5.82 8.76 4.04
CA ALA A 59 6.76 8.11 4.93
C ALA A 59 6.20 6.74 5.38
N SER A 60 7.09 5.83 5.75
CA SER A 60 6.69 4.55 6.35
C SER A 60 5.93 4.77 7.66
N GLY A 61 4.92 3.95 7.93
CA GLY A 61 4.06 4.09 9.12
C GLY A 61 2.67 4.67 8.83
N VAL A 62 2.14 4.45 7.62
CA VAL A 62 0.79 4.89 7.26
C VAL A 62 -0.25 3.95 7.88
N ALA A 63 -1.25 4.49 8.58
CA ALA A 63 -2.37 3.69 9.06
C ALA A 63 -3.31 3.30 7.91
N TYR A 64 -3.76 2.05 7.89
CA TYR A 64 -4.68 1.53 6.89
C TYR A 64 -5.98 2.34 6.84
N GLY A 65 -6.38 2.75 5.64
CA GLY A 65 -7.59 3.56 5.42
C GLY A 65 -7.48 5.02 5.87
N VAL A 66 -6.32 5.45 6.38
CA VAL A 66 -6.07 6.83 6.81
C VAL A 66 -5.14 7.50 5.81
N LEU A 67 -5.62 8.59 5.21
CA LEU A 67 -4.83 9.40 4.30
C LEU A 67 -4.18 10.58 5.05
N PRO A 68 -2.86 10.79 4.92
CA PRO A 68 -2.26 12.07 5.28
C PRO A 68 -2.77 13.20 4.38
N ALA A 69 -2.56 14.44 4.80
CA ALA A 69 -2.96 15.61 4.02
C ALA A 69 -2.33 15.59 2.62
N GLY A 70 -3.14 15.86 1.59
CA GLY A 70 -2.72 15.87 0.18
C GLY A 70 -2.69 14.50 -0.49
N ALA A 71 -2.85 13.40 0.25
CA ALA A 71 -3.01 12.07 -0.33
C ALA A 71 -4.44 11.82 -0.82
N LEU A 72 -4.58 10.90 -1.77
CA LEU A 72 -5.84 10.53 -2.40
C LEU A 72 -6.05 9.03 -2.30
N GLN A 73 -7.24 8.62 -1.86
CA GLN A 73 -7.66 7.23 -2.00
C GLN A 73 -8.19 7.00 -3.42
N ARG A 74 -7.57 6.08 -4.14
CA ARG A 74 -7.99 5.67 -5.49
C ARG A 74 -8.90 4.46 -5.46
N HIS A 75 -8.75 3.61 -4.45
CA HIS A 75 -9.63 2.48 -4.23
C HIS A 75 -9.87 2.24 -2.74
N PRO A 76 -11.12 2.04 -2.31
CA PRO A 76 -12.35 2.33 -3.06
C PRO A 76 -12.53 3.86 -3.28
N LYS A 77 -13.12 4.31 -4.40
CA LYS A 77 -13.10 5.74 -4.78
C LYS A 77 -13.89 6.70 -3.86
N SER A 78 -14.92 6.22 -3.17
CA SER A 78 -15.89 7.10 -2.48
C SER A 78 -16.39 6.57 -1.14
N VAL A 79 -15.81 5.49 -0.64
CA VAL A 79 -16.15 4.89 0.65
C VAL A 79 -14.86 4.59 1.41
N ALA A 80 -14.94 4.35 2.72
CA ALA A 80 -13.80 3.80 3.44
C ALA A 80 -13.43 2.42 2.87
N PRO A 81 -12.15 2.01 2.90
CA PRO A 81 -11.79 0.63 2.59
C PRO A 81 -12.44 -0.33 3.59
N LEU A 82 -12.66 -1.57 3.15
CA LEU A 82 -13.18 -2.62 4.02
C LEU A 82 -12.18 -2.91 5.14
N ASP A 83 -12.69 -3.23 6.32
CA ASP A 83 -11.83 -3.65 7.43
C ASP A 83 -11.04 -4.91 7.08
N LEU A 84 -9.78 -4.92 7.50
CA LEU A 84 -8.95 -6.12 7.39
C LEU A 84 -9.36 -7.14 8.46
N VAL A 85 -9.39 -8.41 8.09
CA VAL A 85 -9.87 -9.49 8.96
C VAL A 85 -8.71 -10.04 9.80
N SER A 86 -8.86 -10.06 11.12
CA SER A 86 -7.88 -10.65 12.04
C SER A 86 -7.54 -12.09 11.64
N GLY A 87 -6.25 -12.43 11.67
CA GLY A 87 -5.74 -13.73 11.24
C GLY A 87 -5.59 -13.92 9.72
N GLN A 88 -6.15 -13.04 8.88
CA GLN A 88 -5.95 -13.11 7.42
C GLN A 88 -4.64 -12.46 6.99
N GLN A 89 -4.14 -12.91 5.83
CA GLN A 89 -2.93 -12.40 5.21
C GLN A 89 -3.27 -11.53 3.99
N TYR A 90 -2.48 -10.47 3.82
CA TYR A 90 -2.62 -9.49 2.75
C TYR A 90 -1.23 -9.07 2.25
N TYR A 91 -1.16 -8.60 1.01
CA TYR A 91 0.03 -7.94 0.51
C TYR A 91 -0.01 -6.45 0.81
N LEU A 92 1.08 -5.94 1.36
CA LEU A 92 1.45 -4.53 1.24
C LEU A 92 2.37 -4.40 0.03
N TYR A 93 1.95 -3.63 -0.96
CA TYR A 93 2.74 -3.30 -2.14
C TYR A 93 2.99 -1.80 -2.19
N VAL A 94 4.26 -1.40 -2.27
CA VAL A 94 4.73 -0.02 -2.12
C VAL A 94 5.57 0.36 -3.32
N LEU A 95 5.23 1.48 -3.94
CA LEU A 95 5.96 2.04 -5.09
C LEU A 95 6.53 3.42 -4.75
N ARG A 96 7.78 3.66 -5.14
CA ARG A 96 8.39 5.01 -5.09
C ARG A 96 7.78 5.92 -6.14
N ASP A 97 7.59 5.38 -7.33
CA ASP A 97 6.86 5.98 -8.44
C ASP A 97 6.25 4.83 -9.27
N VAL A 98 5.50 5.15 -10.33
CA VAL A 98 4.98 4.16 -11.28
C VAL A 98 6.13 3.25 -11.71
N VAL A 99 5.89 1.94 -11.71
CA VAL A 99 6.84 0.86 -12.06
C VAL A 99 8.09 0.71 -11.16
N LEU A 100 8.26 1.51 -10.09
CA LEU A 100 9.45 1.46 -9.21
C LEU A 100 9.11 0.88 -7.83
N PRO A 101 9.17 -0.46 -7.65
CA PRO A 101 8.82 -1.10 -6.38
C PRO A 101 9.83 -0.82 -5.29
N LEU A 102 9.31 -0.45 -4.12
CA LEU A 102 10.06 -0.39 -2.86
C LEU A 102 9.86 -1.65 -2.02
N ALA A 103 8.63 -2.16 -1.96
CA ALA A 103 8.31 -3.34 -1.16
C ALA A 103 7.13 -4.10 -1.76
N ARG A 104 7.18 -5.43 -1.61
CA ARG A 104 6.04 -6.34 -1.72
C ARG A 104 6.15 -7.34 -0.59
N CYS A 105 5.32 -7.20 0.43
CA CYS A 105 5.43 -8.02 1.64
C CYS A 105 4.07 -8.59 2.01
N LEU A 106 4.04 -9.89 2.31
CA LEU A 106 2.88 -10.52 2.92
C LEU A 106 2.89 -10.18 4.42
N PHE A 107 1.76 -9.72 4.93
CA PHE A 107 1.56 -9.47 6.35
C PHE A 107 0.28 -10.16 6.83
N GLN A 108 0.26 -10.54 8.11
CA GLN A 108 -0.92 -11.08 8.77
C GLN A 108 -1.50 -10.02 9.70
N VAL A 109 -2.82 -9.86 9.68
CA VAL A 109 -3.54 -8.98 10.62
C VAL A 109 -3.53 -9.64 11.99
N PRO A 110 -3.15 -8.91 13.06
CA PRO A 110 -3.08 -9.45 14.41
C PRO A 110 -4.44 -9.91 14.95
#